data_AF-A0AAD8KTC4-F1
#
_entry.id   AF-A0AAD8KTC4-F1
#
_cell.length_a   1.000
_cell.length_b   1.000
_cell.length_c   1.000
_cell.angle_alpha   90.00
_cell.angle_beta   90.00
_cell.angle_gamma   90.00
#
_symmetry.space_group_name_H-M   'P 1'
#
loop_
_entity.id
_entity.type
_entity.pdbx_description
1 polymer ?
#
loop_
_entity_poly.entity_id
_entity_poly.type
_entity_poly.pdbx_seq_one_letter_code
_entity_poly.pdbx_strand_id
1 'polypeptide(L)'
;MDLEGQPDVGALEAIDGLKTLNLEYNSMYGPMPEINRLRSLNAFYAGSNGFWGVIPSDFFQTLGSLNKLWLQNNNFSGQIPVSVGQLPNLKELHLEYNGFSGLIPTFVEPDLITSIDLSNNQLQGEIPKSLNNFNVEVFANNPGLCGPKLSKDCKSPINQPDRVKPENESRSSIPWVIMVVVFALLILIVFAALNQIEEEDDDDDDRPMGKRGIGEVVVDIPATFTKKTTSPINAYNSNSNSNSNNNTINNNNQNVHSTNTSTNSVKENKDVVKVVPQIVKPVGGADDLVMVNEERGIFGLQDLMKATAEVLGNGALGSAYKAVLGSGVCVVVKRVREMNQMTKEVFDEEMKKLAKLKHQNILAPLAYHYKKEDKLLVSEYVSKGSLLYVLHGERGISQTKLNWSNRLKIIKGVARGMGFLHTEFASYPLPHGDLKSSNVLIGSDYEPLLSDYAFYPLLNKTPTLQCMFAYKSPEAILYQKVSQKSDVYCMGIIILEIMTGKYPSQYNNNQKGGTDVVQWVKSALTENRGKDLIDPQISSSSLSSASSEMEMEKLLHIGSACTESEVEDRIDLTEAIRRIEEVSD
;
A
#
# COMPACT_ATOMS: atom_id res chain seq x y z
N MET A 1 2.05 -2.16 0.91
CA MET A 1 2.45 -2.71 -0.40
C MET A 1 3.22 -3.99 -0.15
N ASP A 2 3.45 -4.80 -1.19
CA ASP A 2 4.30 -5.98 -1.12
C ASP A 2 5.25 -6.02 -2.32
N LEU A 3 6.02 -4.94 -2.55
CA LEU A 3 7.29 -5.12 -3.25
C LEU A 3 8.17 -5.97 -2.33
N GLU A 4 8.76 -7.04 -2.85
CA GLU A 4 9.57 -7.99 -2.09
C GLU A 4 10.97 -8.17 -2.68
N GLY A 5 11.87 -8.83 -1.94
CA GLY A 5 13.26 -8.98 -2.32
C GLY A 5 14.11 -7.73 -2.07
N GLN A 6 15.24 -7.63 -2.77
CA GLN A 6 16.20 -6.54 -2.63
C GLN A 6 16.04 -5.51 -3.77
N PRO A 7 16.13 -4.19 -3.50
CA PRO A 7 16.14 -3.18 -4.56
C PRO A 7 17.39 -3.33 -5.45
N ASP A 8 17.20 -3.44 -6.77
CA ASP A 8 18.29 -3.33 -7.73
C ASP A 8 18.74 -1.87 -7.84
N VAL A 9 19.73 -1.50 -7.03
CA VAL A 9 20.32 -0.15 -7.06
C VAL A 9 21.15 0.09 -8.33
N GLY A 10 21.58 -0.96 -9.04
CA GLY A 10 22.23 -0.83 -10.34
C GLY A 10 21.27 -0.32 -11.41
N ALA A 11 20.02 -0.78 -11.40
CA ALA A 11 18.95 -0.22 -12.24
C ALA A 11 18.59 1.23 -11.85
N LEU A 12 18.65 1.59 -10.55
CA LEU A 12 18.40 2.95 -10.08
C LEU A 12 19.55 3.93 -10.41
N GLU A 13 20.79 3.45 -10.51
CA GLU A 13 21.96 4.27 -10.89
C GLU A 13 21.88 4.77 -12.35
N ALA A 14 21.09 4.11 -13.20
CA ALA A 14 20.79 4.59 -14.56
C ALA A 14 19.76 5.74 -14.61
N ILE A 15 19.11 6.07 -13.49
CA ILE A 15 18.13 7.17 -13.42
C ILE A 15 18.88 8.47 -13.07
N ASP A 16 19.34 9.18 -14.10
CA ASP A 16 20.00 10.48 -13.91
C ASP A 16 19.06 11.47 -13.18
N GLY A 17 19.67 12.28 -12.30
CA GLY A 17 18.95 13.24 -11.47
C GLY A 17 18.10 12.65 -10.32
N LEU A 18 18.12 11.34 -10.06
CA LEU A 18 17.31 10.73 -8.99
C LEU A 18 17.54 11.40 -7.60
N LYS A 19 16.55 12.16 -7.14
CA LYS A 19 16.60 12.91 -5.87
C LYS A 19 15.86 12.26 -4.71
N THR A 20 14.84 11.46 -4.96
CA THR A 20 14.01 10.87 -3.91
C THR A 20 13.72 9.42 -4.25
N LEU A 21 13.97 8.54 -3.28
CA LEU A 21 13.68 7.11 -3.36
C LEU A 21 12.85 6.75 -2.15
N ASN A 22 11.55 6.49 -2.37
CA ASN A 22 10.65 5.97 -1.34
C ASN A 22 10.33 4.50 -1.66
N LEU A 23 10.60 3.63 -0.68
CA LEU A 23 10.38 2.19 -0.67
C LEU A 23 9.50 1.78 0.52
N GLU A 24 8.85 2.73 1.20
CA GLU A 24 8.21 2.48 2.50
C GLU A 24 6.97 1.59 2.41
N TYR A 25 6.64 0.94 3.53
CA TYR A 25 5.45 0.09 3.67
C TYR A 25 5.41 -1.02 2.61
N ASN A 26 6.53 -1.74 2.47
CA ASN A 26 6.72 -2.86 1.54
C ASN A 26 7.19 -4.12 2.28
N SER A 27 7.30 -5.24 1.54
CA SER A 27 7.84 -6.51 2.03
C SER A 27 9.30 -6.72 1.56
N MET A 28 10.06 -5.64 1.32
CA MET A 28 11.44 -5.72 0.85
C MET A 28 12.36 -6.19 1.99
N TYR A 29 13.37 -6.99 1.67
CA TYR A 29 14.23 -7.62 2.67
C TYR A 29 15.67 -7.81 2.18
N GLY A 30 16.61 -7.90 3.11
CA GLY A 30 18.04 -8.00 2.82
C GLY A 30 18.85 -6.99 3.61
N PRO A 31 20.16 -6.86 3.35
CA PRO A 31 20.98 -5.77 3.91
C PRO A 31 20.51 -4.40 3.41
N MET A 32 21.08 -3.34 3.99
CA MET A 32 20.92 -1.97 3.49
C MET A 32 21.21 -1.90 1.98
N PRO A 33 20.24 -1.48 1.13
CA PRO A 33 20.46 -1.37 -0.31
C PRO A 33 21.58 -0.36 -0.62
N GLU A 34 22.39 -0.59 -1.67
CA GLU A 34 23.60 0.19 -2.03
C GLU A 34 23.35 1.65 -2.50
N ILE A 35 22.45 2.38 -1.85
CA ILE A 35 22.12 3.78 -2.18
C ILE A 35 23.32 4.73 -2.05
N ASN A 36 24.41 4.31 -1.41
CA ASN A 36 25.70 5.02 -1.40
C ASN A 36 26.30 5.20 -2.81
N ARG A 37 25.81 4.45 -3.81
CA ARG A 37 26.07 4.69 -5.25
C ARG A 37 25.29 5.91 -5.79
N LEU A 38 24.09 6.16 -5.27
CA LEU A 38 23.15 7.21 -5.69
C LEU A 38 23.52 8.59 -5.11
N ARG A 39 24.71 9.11 -5.40
CA ARG A 39 25.28 10.36 -4.81
C ARG A 39 24.40 11.61 -4.94
N SER A 40 23.46 11.60 -5.88
CA SER A 40 22.50 12.69 -6.11
C SER A 40 21.32 12.70 -5.11
N LEU A 41 21.13 11.63 -4.33
CA LEU A 41 19.92 11.41 -3.53
C LEU A 41 19.78 12.43 -2.38
N ASN A 42 18.65 13.14 -2.37
CA ASN A 42 18.27 14.10 -1.34
C ASN A 42 17.47 13.44 -0.20
N ALA A 43 16.63 12.46 -0.53
CA ALA A 43 15.78 11.78 0.45
C ALA A 43 15.71 10.27 0.18
N PHE A 44 15.99 9.47 1.22
CA PHE A 44 15.78 8.03 1.23
C PHE A 44 14.76 7.67 2.30
N TYR A 45 13.71 6.98 1.87
CA TYR A 45 12.68 6.45 2.74
C TYR A 45 12.55 4.95 2.49
N ALA A 46 12.82 4.14 3.50
CA ALA A 46 12.75 2.68 3.45
C ALA A 46 12.18 2.07 4.75
N GLY A 47 11.48 2.88 5.53
CA GLY A 47 10.79 2.43 6.73
C GLY A 47 9.67 1.43 6.45
N SER A 48 9.24 0.71 7.49
CA SER A 48 8.18 -0.32 7.43
C SER A 48 8.47 -1.37 6.36
N ASN A 49 9.59 -2.08 6.53
CA ASN A 49 10.10 -3.12 5.64
C ASN A 49 10.77 -4.25 6.45
N GLY A 50 11.34 -5.24 5.75
CA GLY A 50 12.12 -6.34 6.33
C GLY A 50 13.64 -6.23 6.10
N PHE A 51 14.20 -5.02 5.95
CA PHE A 51 15.65 -4.85 5.83
C PHE A 51 16.35 -5.19 7.16
N TRP A 52 17.54 -5.78 7.11
CA TRP A 52 18.20 -6.36 8.28
C TRP A 52 19.72 -6.25 8.29
N GLY A 53 20.32 -6.52 9.44
CA GLY A 53 21.77 -6.62 9.60
C GLY A 53 22.46 -5.28 9.84
N VAL A 54 23.79 -5.31 9.79
CA VAL A 54 24.64 -4.17 10.18
C VAL A 54 24.90 -3.26 8.97
N ILE A 55 24.61 -1.97 9.13
CA ILE A 55 24.99 -0.95 8.15
C ILE A 55 26.46 -0.57 8.37
N PRO A 56 27.34 -0.57 7.34
CA PRO A 56 28.75 -0.20 7.50
C PRO A 56 28.94 1.22 8.05
N SER A 57 29.95 1.42 8.90
CA SER A 57 30.18 2.70 9.62
C SER A 57 30.43 3.91 8.70
N ASP A 58 30.92 3.64 7.50
CA ASP A 58 31.29 4.56 6.41
C ASP A 58 30.21 4.69 5.32
N PHE A 59 29.12 3.89 5.39
CA PHE A 59 28.15 3.73 4.31
C PHE A 59 27.61 5.04 3.71
N PHE A 60 27.35 6.06 4.54
CA PHE A 60 26.73 7.32 4.09
C PHE A 60 27.73 8.39 3.61
N GLN A 61 29.05 8.13 3.62
CA GLN A 61 30.07 9.15 3.30
C GLN A 61 29.95 9.77 1.89
N THR A 62 29.38 9.05 0.92
CA THR A 62 29.19 9.53 -0.46
C THR A 62 27.90 10.33 -0.67
N LEU A 63 27.00 10.36 0.32
CA LEU A 63 25.63 10.86 0.21
C LEU A 63 25.48 12.32 0.66
N GLY A 64 26.42 13.20 0.29
CA GLY A 64 26.46 14.59 0.73
C GLY A 64 25.22 15.46 0.40
N SER A 65 24.36 15.01 -0.54
CA SER A 65 23.08 15.64 -0.86
C SER A 65 21.94 15.28 0.11
N LEU A 66 22.10 14.20 0.88
CA LEU A 66 21.04 13.57 1.66
C LEU A 66 20.65 14.44 2.86
N ASN A 67 19.36 14.80 2.90
CA ASN A 67 18.73 15.59 3.95
C ASN A 67 17.61 14.86 4.69
N LYS A 68 17.09 13.74 4.15
CA LYS A 68 16.13 12.86 4.82
C LYS A 68 16.58 11.41 4.75
N LEU A 69 16.61 10.72 5.89
CA LEU A 69 16.95 9.32 6.03
C LEU A 69 15.98 8.62 6.98
N TRP A 70 15.03 7.87 6.44
CA TRP A 70 13.98 7.18 7.19
C TRP A 70 14.13 5.66 7.00
N LEU A 71 14.50 4.94 8.06
CA LEU A 71 14.77 3.49 8.12
C LEU A 71 13.96 2.77 9.22
N GLN A 72 12.99 3.46 9.81
CA GLN A 72 12.16 3.04 10.93
C GLN A 72 11.36 1.76 10.67
N ASN A 73 10.97 1.00 11.70
CA ASN A 73 10.23 -0.27 11.55
C ASN A 73 10.93 -1.26 10.58
N ASN A 74 12.15 -1.66 10.92
CA ASN A 74 12.96 -2.63 10.19
C ASN A 74 13.68 -3.58 11.17
N ASN A 75 14.50 -4.50 10.65
CA ASN A 75 15.33 -5.43 11.42
C ASN A 75 16.84 -5.09 11.38
N PHE A 76 17.22 -3.83 11.16
CA PHE A 76 18.62 -3.40 11.21
C PHE A 76 19.24 -3.63 12.59
N SER A 77 20.56 -3.84 12.66
CA SER A 77 21.30 -4.13 13.88
C SER A 77 22.71 -3.56 13.87
N GLY A 78 23.47 -3.78 14.95
CA GLY A 78 24.81 -3.18 15.12
C GLY A 78 24.72 -1.71 15.53
N GLN A 79 25.68 -0.88 15.14
CA GLN A 79 25.73 0.53 15.52
C GLN A 79 25.09 1.44 14.46
N ILE A 80 24.59 2.61 14.88
CA ILE A 80 24.26 3.68 13.93
C ILE A 80 25.57 4.13 13.27
N PRO A 81 25.69 4.12 11.92
CA PRO A 81 26.94 4.48 11.26
C PRO A 81 27.40 5.90 11.58
N VAL A 82 28.69 6.05 11.92
CA VAL A 82 29.32 7.36 12.20
C VAL A 82 29.15 8.32 11.01
N SER A 83 29.15 7.78 9.79
CA SER A 83 28.87 8.53 8.56
C SER A 83 27.52 9.24 8.51
N VAL A 84 26.49 8.78 9.25
CA VAL A 84 25.20 9.50 9.36
C VAL A 84 25.39 10.85 10.05
N GLY A 85 26.19 10.89 11.12
CA GLY A 85 26.53 12.14 11.81
C GLY A 85 27.40 13.10 10.98
N GLN A 86 28.02 12.60 9.92
CA GLN A 86 28.89 13.36 9.01
C GLN A 86 28.16 13.94 7.79
N LEU A 87 26.84 13.69 7.64
CA LEU A 87 26.04 14.22 6.54
C LEU A 87 25.81 15.75 6.72
N PRO A 88 26.31 16.60 5.81
CA PRO A 88 26.31 18.06 5.99
C PRO A 88 24.96 18.73 5.73
N ASN A 89 23.95 17.97 5.30
CA ASN A 89 22.62 18.47 4.94
C ASN A 89 21.49 17.77 5.71
N LEU A 90 21.78 16.90 6.69
CA LEU A 90 20.78 16.06 7.35
C LEU A 90 19.79 16.89 8.18
N LYS A 91 18.49 16.72 7.89
CA LYS A 91 17.37 17.41 8.57
C LYS A 91 16.42 16.46 9.27
N GLU A 92 16.27 15.25 8.74
CA GLU A 92 15.30 14.27 9.22
C GLU A 92 15.94 12.88 9.30
N LEU A 93 15.93 12.29 10.48
CA LEU A 93 16.54 10.98 10.75
C LEU A 93 15.61 10.10 11.60
N HIS A 94 14.98 9.12 10.97
CA HIS A 94 14.03 8.19 11.62
C HIS A 94 14.61 6.78 11.59
N LEU A 95 14.98 6.26 12.77
CA LEU A 95 15.62 4.95 12.97
C LEU A 95 14.85 4.07 13.97
N GLU A 96 13.68 4.51 14.44
CA GLU A 96 12.89 3.88 15.49
C GLU A 96 12.39 2.48 15.12
N TYR A 97 12.08 1.66 16.12
CA TYR A 97 11.67 0.26 15.94
C TYR A 97 12.67 -0.55 15.08
N ASN A 98 13.90 -0.63 15.58
CA ASN A 98 15.01 -1.39 14.99
C ASN A 98 15.86 -2.05 16.11
N GLY A 99 16.94 -2.73 15.73
CA GLY A 99 17.94 -3.31 16.64
C GLY A 99 19.24 -2.50 16.74
N PHE A 100 19.24 -1.20 16.45
CA PHE A 100 20.46 -0.37 16.58
C PHE A 100 20.92 -0.28 18.03
N SER A 101 22.23 -0.26 18.24
CA SER A 101 22.88 -0.46 19.53
C SER A 101 24.15 0.40 19.67
N GLY A 102 24.73 0.44 20.87
CA GLY A 102 25.89 1.29 21.13
C GLY A 102 25.54 2.79 21.17
N LEU A 103 26.53 3.65 20.92
CA LEU A 103 26.40 5.09 21.10
C LEU A 103 25.65 5.76 19.95
N ILE A 104 24.89 6.83 20.26
CA ILE A 104 24.38 7.76 19.26
C ILE A 104 25.58 8.56 18.71
N PRO A 105 25.76 8.68 17.37
CA PRO A 105 26.87 9.44 16.79
C PRO A 105 26.77 10.93 17.10
N THR A 106 27.91 11.63 17.06
CA THR A 106 27.93 13.10 17.09
C THR A 106 27.64 13.63 15.68
N PHE A 107 26.75 14.61 15.58
CA PHE A 107 26.36 15.26 14.34
C PHE A 107 27.23 16.50 14.10
N VAL A 108 27.68 16.70 12.86
CA VAL A 108 28.50 17.87 12.47
C VAL A 108 27.66 19.14 12.41
N GLU A 109 26.46 19.07 11.84
CA GLU A 109 25.52 20.20 11.67
C GLU A 109 24.20 19.94 12.43
N PRO A 110 24.21 19.85 13.78
CA PRO A 110 23.04 19.43 14.55
C PRO A 110 21.87 20.44 14.50
N ASP A 111 22.17 21.72 14.32
CA ASP A 111 21.16 22.78 14.22
C ASP A 111 20.35 22.73 12.90
N LEU A 112 20.77 21.91 11.93
CA LEU A 112 19.98 21.61 10.72
C LEU A 112 18.92 20.52 10.94
N ILE A 113 19.05 19.72 12.01
CA ILE A 113 18.13 18.60 12.29
C ILE A 113 16.81 19.17 12.82
N THR A 114 15.74 18.97 12.06
CA THR A 114 14.38 19.42 12.39
C THR A 114 13.47 18.28 12.85
N SER A 115 13.78 17.03 12.49
CA SER A 115 13.08 15.84 12.98
C SER A 115 14.07 14.72 13.27
N ILE A 116 13.87 14.00 14.37
CA ILE A 116 14.65 12.81 14.70
C ILE A 116 13.81 11.87 15.57
N ASP A 117 13.86 10.57 15.29
CA ASP A 117 13.40 9.54 16.21
C ASP A 117 14.38 8.35 16.22
N LEU A 118 14.80 7.99 17.44
CA LEU A 118 15.75 6.93 17.76
C LEU A 118 15.15 5.93 18.78
N SER A 119 13.85 6.05 19.07
CA SER A 119 13.15 5.27 20.08
C SER A 119 13.08 3.78 19.73
N ASN A 120 12.71 2.94 20.69
CA ASN A 120 12.45 1.51 20.46
C ASN A 120 13.65 0.78 19.79
N ASN A 121 14.84 0.97 20.36
CA ASN A 121 16.11 0.41 19.93
C ASN A 121 16.94 -0.09 21.14
N GLN A 122 18.20 -0.49 20.94
CA GLN A 122 19.11 -1.01 21.96
C GLN A 122 20.28 -0.04 22.26
N LEU A 123 20.07 1.26 22.04
CA LEU A 123 21.09 2.31 22.16
C LEU A 123 21.55 2.50 23.61
N GLN A 124 22.79 2.98 23.76
CA GLN A 124 23.57 2.99 24.99
C GLN A 124 24.35 4.30 25.16
N GLY A 125 24.63 4.67 26.42
CA GLY A 125 25.46 5.82 26.76
C GLY A 125 24.69 7.15 26.88
N GLU A 126 25.43 8.24 27.05
CA GLU A 126 24.84 9.59 27.24
C GLU A 126 24.27 10.12 25.92
N ILE A 127 23.06 10.66 25.94
CA ILE A 127 22.48 11.36 24.78
C ILE A 127 23.39 12.55 24.41
N PRO A 128 23.88 12.65 23.14
CA PRO A 128 24.74 13.74 22.71
C PRO A 128 24.12 15.11 22.97
N LYS A 129 24.92 16.04 23.51
CA LYS A 129 24.44 17.37 23.92
C LYS A 129 23.81 18.18 22.78
N SER A 130 24.20 17.88 21.55
CA SER A 130 23.67 18.41 20.29
C SER A 130 22.20 18.06 20.02
N LEU A 131 21.63 17.07 20.73
CA LEU A 131 20.23 16.64 20.59
C LEU A 131 19.35 17.08 21.79
N ASN A 132 19.85 18.00 22.63
CA ASN A 132 19.10 18.49 23.80
C ASN A 132 17.90 19.38 23.48
N ASN A 133 17.71 19.76 22.22
CA ASN A 133 16.55 20.47 21.71
C ASN A 133 15.32 19.56 21.51
N PHE A 134 15.51 18.25 21.33
CA PHE A 134 14.40 17.31 21.07
C PHE A 134 13.71 16.82 22.35
N ASN A 135 12.45 16.35 22.20
CA ASN A 135 11.66 15.80 23.30
C ASN A 135 12.26 14.47 23.81
N VAL A 136 12.00 14.10 25.06
CA VAL A 136 12.49 12.84 25.66
C VAL A 136 11.93 11.59 24.96
N GLU A 137 10.75 11.70 24.35
CA GLU A 137 10.05 10.64 23.63
C GLU A 137 10.88 10.05 22.48
N VAL A 138 11.67 10.86 21.76
CA VAL A 138 12.47 10.42 20.61
C VAL A 138 13.66 9.51 21.00
N PHE A 139 13.89 9.33 22.30
CA PHE A 139 14.89 8.43 22.87
C PHE A 139 14.27 7.27 23.66
N ALA A 140 12.93 7.19 23.72
CA ALA A 140 12.20 6.25 24.57
C ALA A 140 12.51 4.78 24.22
N ASN A 141 12.25 3.89 25.18
CA ASN A 141 12.40 2.44 25.03
C ASN A 141 13.81 1.95 24.63
N ASN A 142 14.85 2.77 24.86
CA ASN A 142 16.26 2.38 24.79
C ASN A 142 16.82 2.13 26.20
N PRO A 143 16.93 0.87 26.67
CA PRO A 143 17.28 0.57 28.06
C PRO A 143 18.73 0.96 28.43
N GLY A 144 19.62 1.10 27.44
CA GLY A 144 21.01 1.49 27.66
C GLY A 144 21.29 2.99 27.69
N LEU A 145 20.40 3.84 27.16
CA LEU A 145 20.61 5.30 27.14
C LEU A 145 20.54 5.90 28.54
N CYS A 146 21.29 6.98 28.75
CA CYS A 146 21.38 7.72 30.01
C CYS A 146 21.63 9.21 29.74
N GLY A 147 21.78 9.98 30.82
CA GLY A 147 22.08 11.42 30.77
C GLY A 147 20.96 12.27 31.38
N PRO A 148 21.17 13.60 31.47
CA PRO A 148 20.24 14.51 32.14
C PRO A 148 18.85 14.55 31.49
N LYS A 149 18.76 14.37 30.16
CA LYS A 149 17.48 14.29 29.44
C LYS A 149 16.57 13.15 29.88
N LEU A 150 17.15 12.02 30.31
CA LEU A 150 16.42 10.85 30.80
C LEU A 150 16.35 10.79 32.34
N SER A 151 16.87 11.80 33.05
CA SER A 151 17.02 11.81 34.52
C SER A 151 17.72 10.56 35.06
N LYS A 152 18.68 10.01 34.31
CA LYS A 152 19.30 8.70 34.55
C LYS A 152 20.82 8.79 34.52
N ASP A 153 21.48 8.43 35.62
CA ASP A 153 22.94 8.51 35.75
C ASP A 153 23.68 7.53 34.81
N CYS A 154 24.65 8.05 34.06
CA CYS A 154 25.55 7.27 33.21
C CYS A 154 26.67 6.54 33.97
N LYS A 155 26.60 6.48 35.31
CA LYS A 155 27.67 5.94 36.17
C LYS A 155 27.38 4.57 36.76
N SER A 156 26.17 4.04 36.57
CA SER A 156 25.82 2.69 37.00
C SER A 156 26.47 1.66 36.05
N PRO A 157 27.31 0.74 36.54
CA PRO A 157 27.74 -0.40 35.73
C PRO A 157 26.54 -1.27 35.37
N ILE A 158 26.57 -1.89 34.18
CA ILE A 158 25.50 -2.77 33.69
C ILE A 158 25.54 -4.09 34.47
N ASN A 159 24.94 -4.09 35.66
CA ASN A 159 24.66 -5.30 36.42
C ASN A 159 23.36 -5.96 35.93
N GLN A 160 23.27 -7.26 36.18
CA GLN A 160 22.21 -8.15 35.73
C GLN A 160 20.82 -7.73 36.27
N PRO A 161 19.72 -8.11 35.58
CA PRO A 161 18.36 -7.71 35.99
C PRO A 161 18.03 -8.14 37.42
N ASP A 162 17.36 -7.24 38.14
CA ASP A 162 16.97 -7.47 39.53
C ASP A 162 16.05 -8.67 39.69
N ARG A 163 16.28 -9.42 40.78
CA ARG A 163 15.53 -10.63 41.10
C ARG A 163 14.12 -10.29 41.58
N VAL A 164 13.14 -10.31 40.67
CA VAL A 164 11.79 -10.74 41.04
C VAL A 164 11.91 -12.16 41.61
N LYS A 165 11.34 -12.39 42.79
CA LYS A 165 11.44 -13.69 43.49
C LYS A 165 10.66 -14.75 42.70
N PRO A 166 11.25 -15.93 42.43
CA PRO A 166 10.45 -17.10 42.11
C PRO A 166 9.75 -17.58 43.39
N GLU A 167 8.43 -17.70 43.36
CA GLU A 167 7.73 -18.56 44.32
C GLU A 167 7.93 -20.04 43.93
N ASN A 168 7.68 -20.94 44.87
CA ASN A 168 8.08 -22.35 44.72
C ASN A 168 7.15 -23.12 43.78
N GLU A 169 7.66 -23.58 42.65
CA GLU A 169 7.17 -24.81 42.01
C GLU A 169 8.29 -25.84 41.82
N SER A 170 7.99 -27.09 42.16
CA SER A 170 8.95 -28.19 42.18
C SER A 170 9.17 -28.77 40.78
N ARG A 171 10.40 -28.66 40.27
CA ARG A 171 10.80 -29.31 39.00
C ARG A 171 10.76 -30.84 39.10
N SER A 172 9.73 -31.44 38.50
CA SER A 172 9.77 -32.85 38.08
C SER A 172 10.49 -32.96 36.74
N SER A 173 11.53 -33.79 36.66
CA SER A 173 12.48 -33.83 35.52
C SER A 173 11.99 -34.67 34.32
N ILE A 174 10.68 -34.66 34.06
CA ILE A 174 10.00 -35.59 33.14
C ILE A 174 9.60 -34.97 31.78
N PRO A 175 9.13 -33.69 31.67
CA PRO A 175 8.56 -33.18 30.41
C PRO A 175 9.49 -33.23 29.19
N TRP A 176 10.78 -32.90 29.36
CA TRP A 176 11.70 -32.80 28.22
C TRP A 176 12.05 -34.16 27.62
N VAL A 177 12.10 -35.22 28.43
CA VAL A 177 12.34 -36.59 27.95
C VAL A 177 11.17 -37.06 27.07
N ILE A 178 9.93 -36.76 27.48
CA ILE A 178 8.73 -37.07 26.68
C ILE A 178 8.76 -36.31 25.36
N MET A 179 9.09 -35.01 25.36
CA MET A 179 9.20 -34.20 24.14
C MET A 179 10.23 -34.76 23.15
N VAL A 180 11.41 -35.20 23.62
CA VAL A 180 12.43 -35.82 22.77
C VAL A 180 11.96 -37.16 22.19
N VAL A 181 11.27 -38.00 22.98
CA VAL A 181 10.71 -39.27 22.49
C VAL A 181 9.61 -39.05 21.45
N VAL A 182 8.69 -38.10 21.68
CA VAL A 182 7.63 -37.74 20.71
C VAL A 182 8.24 -37.22 19.41
N PHE A 183 9.25 -36.36 19.47
CA PHE A 183 9.93 -35.82 18.29
C PHE A 183 10.66 -36.93 17.49
N ALA A 184 11.32 -37.86 18.18
CA ALA A 184 11.95 -39.02 17.54
C ALA A 184 10.93 -39.95 16.87
N LEU A 185 9.77 -40.21 17.50
CA LEU A 185 8.69 -41.00 16.92
C LEU A 185 8.08 -40.33 15.68
N LEU A 186 7.89 -39.01 15.69
CA LEU A 186 7.41 -38.26 14.52
C LEU A 186 8.39 -38.36 13.33
N ILE A 187 9.70 -38.27 13.57
CA ILE A 187 10.72 -38.48 12.54
C ILE A 187 10.64 -39.90 11.96
N LEU A 188 10.48 -40.93 12.80
CA LEU A 188 10.33 -42.32 12.34
C LEU A 188 9.05 -42.54 11.53
N ILE A 189 7.93 -41.89 11.89
CA ILE A 189 6.68 -41.94 11.12
C ILE A 189 6.85 -41.30 9.74
N VAL A 190 7.50 -40.13 9.67
CA VAL A 190 7.81 -39.48 8.38
C VAL A 190 8.74 -40.36 7.52
N PHE A 191 9.76 -40.98 8.12
CA PHE A 191 10.67 -41.87 7.40
C PHE A 191 9.98 -43.15 6.90
N ALA A 192 9.03 -43.69 7.66
CA ALA A 192 8.20 -44.82 7.24
C ALA A 192 7.24 -44.44 6.10
N ALA A 193 6.61 -43.26 6.15
CA ALA A 193 5.71 -42.77 5.12
C ALA A 193 6.42 -42.46 3.79
N LEU A 194 7.65 -41.91 3.84
CA LEU A 194 8.47 -41.68 2.64
C LEU A 194 8.92 -42.99 1.97
N ASN A 195 9.03 -44.08 2.73
CA ASN A 195 9.37 -45.42 2.23
C ASN A 195 8.15 -46.25 1.77
N GLN A 196 6.96 -45.66 1.65
CA GLN A 196 5.72 -46.31 1.18
C GLN A 196 5.21 -45.73 -0.15
N ILE A 197 6.11 -45.13 -0.95
CA ILE A 197 5.76 -44.42 -2.21
C ILE A 197 6.43 -45.08 -3.44
N GLU A 198 7.12 -46.23 -3.27
CA GLU A 198 7.67 -47.06 -4.35
C GLU A 198 7.24 -48.53 -4.20
N GLU A 199 6.00 -48.88 -4.59
CA GLU A 199 5.57 -50.20 -5.13
C GLU A 199 4.04 -50.22 -5.36
N GLU A 200 3.58 -50.03 -6.60
CA GLU A 200 2.38 -50.65 -7.21
C GLU A 200 2.27 -50.20 -8.69
N ASP A 201 2.64 -51.10 -9.62
CA ASP A 201 2.51 -50.94 -11.08
C ASP A 201 1.63 -52.06 -11.65
N ASP A 202 0.92 -51.75 -12.74
CA ASP A 202 0.24 -52.64 -13.71
C ASP A 202 -0.87 -53.63 -13.28
N ASP A 203 -2.01 -53.56 -13.98
CA ASP A 203 -2.85 -54.72 -14.30
C ASP A 203 -3.74 -54.41 -15.55
N ASP A 204 -3.40 -54.95 -16.73
CA ASP A 204 -4.34 -55.50 -17.74
C ASP A 204 -3.61 -56.06 -19.00
N ASP A 205 -4.06 -57.24 -19.46
CA ASP A 205 -3.61 -58.10 -20.58
C ASP A 205 -3.18 -57.40 -21.92
N ASP A 206 -2.39 -57.99 -22.85
CA ASP A 206 -2.36 -59.41 -23.26
C ASP A 206 -1.11 -59.88 -24.08
N ARG A 207 -0.52 -61.03 -23.69
CA ARG A 207 0.29 -62.05 -24.43
C ARG A 207 1.51 -61.70 -25.35
N PRO A 208 2.46 -62.67 -25.59
CA PRO A 208 3.81 -62.37 -26.10
C PRO A 208 4.30 -63.15 -27.35
N MET A 209 5.44 -62.76 -27.94
CA MET A 209 6.63 -63.63 -28.18
C MET A 209 7.79 -62.96 -28.96
N GLY A 210 9.05 -63.38 -28.69
CA GLY A 210 9.95 -63.73 -29.81
C GLY A 210 11.32 -63.04 -30.05
N LYS A 211 12.25 -63.05 -29.07
CA LYS A 211 13.73 -63.12 -29.23
C LYS A 211 14.42 -62.62 -30.53
N ARG A 212 15.22 -61.54 -30.45
CA ARG A 212 16.58 -61.28 -31.04
C ARG A 212 16.88 -59.75 -30.94
N GLY A 213 18.11 -59.25 -30.80
CA GLY A 213 19.41 -59.90 -30.57
C GLY A 213 20.55 -59.29 -31.42
N ILE A 214 21.68 -58.94 -30.77
CA ILE A 214 22.97 -58.47 -31.35
C ILE A 214 22.94 -57.04 -31.96
N GLY A 215 23.94 -56.20 -31.64
CA GLY A 215 24.11 -54.85 -32.23
C GLY A 215 25.09 -53.93 -31.48
N GLU A 216 26.38 -54.24 -31.53
CA GLU A 216 27.48 -53.51 -30.85
C GLU A 216 28.03 -52.33 -31.69
N VAL A 217 28.48 -51.24 -31.05
CA VAL A 217 29.79 -50.53 -31.24
C VAL A 217 29.81 -49.17 -30.51
N VAL A 218 31.01 -48.73 -30.11
CA VAL A 218 31.32 -47.61 -29.18
C VAL A 218 32.19 -46.55 -29.88
N VAL A 219 32.26 -45.31 -29.36
CA VAL A 219 33.50 -44.47 -29.13
C VAL A 219 33.16 -42.98 -28.91
N ASP A 220 33.88 -42.36 -27.97
CA ASP A 220 33.73 -40.98 -27.48
C ASP A 220 34.84 -40.00 -27.92
N ILE A 221 34.51 -38.70 -27.97
CA ILE A 221 35.22 -37.49 -27.42
C ILE A 221 36.78 -37.47 -27.55
N PRO A 222 37.45 -36.44 -28.17
CA PRO A 222 37.57 -35.12 -27.52
C PRO A 222 37.86 -33.81 -28.33
N ALA A 223 37.27 -32.71 -27.83
CA ALA A 223 37.86 -31.39 -27.48
C ALA A 223 38.67 -30.45 -28.45
N THR A 224 38.19 -29.19 -28.47
CA THR A 224 38.90 -27.88 -28.38
C THR A 224 39.49 -27.08 -29.58
N PHE A 225 39.21 -25.76 -29.48
CA PHE A 225 40.02 -24.54 -29.78
C PHE A 225 39.85 -23.65 -31.05
N THR A 226 39.71 -22.35 -30.75
CA THR A 226 40.10 -21.11 -31.49
C THR A 226 39.37 -20.57 -32.75
N LYS A 227 38.77 -19.36 -32.56
CA LYS A 227 38.83 -18.12 -33.39
C LYS A 227 38.66 -18.19 -34.94
N LYS A 228 37.80 -17.29 -35.49
CA LYS A 228 38.15 -15.96 -36.08
C LYS A 228 37.25 -15.56 -37.28
N THR A 229 36.63 -14.35 -37.24
CA THR A 229 36.10 -13.57 -38.41
C THR A 229 35.01 -14.27 -39.28
N THR A 230 34.23 -13.63 -40.18
CA THR A 230 34.21 -12.27 -40.76
C THR A 230 32.77 -11.86 -41.12
N SER A 231 32.50 -10.58 -41.39
CA SER A 231 31.27 -10.11 -42.05
C SER A 231 31.18 -10.54 -43.52
N PRO A 232 29.98 -10.48 -44.13
CA PRO A 232 29.88 -10.02 -45.52
C PRO A 232 28.91 -8.84 -45.71
N ILE A 233 29.11 -8.13 -46.82
CA ILE A 233 28.29 -7.02 -47.33
C ILE A 233 27.48 -7.52 -48.54
N ASN A 234 26.25 -7.05 -48.71
CA ASN A 234 25.59 -6.68 -49.99
C ASN A 234 24.18 -6.14 -49.64
N ALA A 235 23.75 -4.93 -49.97
CA ALA A 235 23.92 -4.06 -51.14
C ALA A 235 23.13 -4.55 -52.38
N TYR A 236 22.00 -3.88 -52.65
CA TYR A 236 21.37 -3.82 -53.97
C TYR A 236 20.70 -2.45 -54.17
N ASN A 237 20.88 -1.84 -55.34
CA ASN A 237 20.29 -0.57 -55.73
C ASN A 237 18.97 -0.78 -56.48
N SER A 238 18.07 0.21 -56.39
CA SER A 238 17.24 0.60 -57.55
C SER A 238 16.90 2.08 -57.49
N ASN A 239 17.29 2.83 -58.53
CA ASN A 239 16.91 4.24 -58.72
C ASN A 239 15.57 4.33 -59.46
N SER A 240 14.81 5.39 -59.20
CA SER A 240 13.94 5.99 -60.21
C SER A 240 13.98 7.52 -60.09
N ASN A 241 14.27 8.18 -61.21
CA ASN A 241 14.32 9.65 -61.29
C ASN A 241 12.94 10.23 -61.58
N SER A 242 12.65 11.41 -61.04
CA SER A 242 11.81 12.40 -61.72
C SER A 242 12.33 13.81 -61.44
N ASN A 243 12.53 14.60 -62.50
CA ASN A 243 13.00 15.99 -62.42
C ASN A 243 11.80 16.95 -62.33
N SER A 244 11.92 18.01 -61.54
CA SER A 244 11.62 19.37 -62.01
C SER A 244 12.16 20.43 -61.03
N ASN A 245 12.77 21.50 -61.57
CA ASN A 245 13.17 22.68 -60.80
C ASN A 245 12.17 23.82 -61.03
N ASN A 246 11.90 24.67 -60.02
CA ASN A 246 12.32 26.08 -60.03
C ASN A 246 11.62 26.97 -58.97
N ASN A 247 12.47 27.68 -58.22
CA ASN A 247 12.42 29.10 -57.84
C ASN A 247 11.18 29.76 -57.17
N THR A 248 11.31 29.93 -55.85
CA THR A 248 11.40 31.22 -55.09
C THR A 248 10.52 32.45 -55.37
N ILE A 249 10.01 33.00 -54.24
CA ILE A 249 9.76 34.42 -53.88
C ILE A 249 8.56 35.14 -54.54
N ASN A 250 7.55 35.46 -53.72
CA ASN A 250 7.32 36.86 -53.30
C ASN A 250 6.37 37.03 -52.10
N ASN A 251 6.55 38.14 -51.37
CA ASN A 251 5.60 38.69 -50.39
C ASN A 251 4.89 39.88 -51.02
N ASN A 252 3.60 40.11 -50.70
CA ASN A 252 3.14 41.47 -50.35
C ASN A 252 1.71 41.55 -49.79
N ASN A 253 1.58 42.50 -48.86
CA ASN A 253 0.35 43.10 -48.31
C ASN A 253 -0.70 43.48 -49.37
N GLN A 254 -2.00 43.45 -49.03
CA GLN A 254 -2.70 44.63 -48.44
C GLN A 254 -4.16 44.37 -48.00
N ASN A 255 -4.71 45.30 -47.22
CA ASN A 255 -6.11 45.32 -46.77
C ASN A 255 -7.08 45.78 -47.88
N VAL A 256 -8.33 45.29 -47.85
CA VAL A 256 -9.51 46.05 -48.29
C VAL A 256 -10.62 45.86 -47.25
N HIS A 257 -11.42 46.90 -47.03
CA HIS A 257 -12.46 46.99 -45.98
C HIS A 257 -13.73 47.63 -46.56
N SER A 258 -14.86 46.92 -46.50
CA SER A 258 -16.24 47.44 -46.69
C SER A 258 -17.20 46.47 -45.98
N THR A 259 -18.09 46.79 -45.03
CA THR A 259 -19.06 47.90 -44.82
C THR A 259 -20.29 47.86 -45.72
N ASN A 260 -21.42 47.39 -45.17
CA ASN A 260 -22.75 48.05 -45.14
C ASN A 260 -23.69 47.17 -44.25
N THR A 261 -24.51 47.62 -43.28
CA THR A 261 -25.63 48.62 -43.23
C THR A 261 -26.69 48.33 -44.32
N SER A 262 -28.02 48.26 -44.10
CA SER A 262 -29.00 48.83 -43.15
C SER A 262 -30.32 48.00 -43.23
N THR A 263 -31.38 48.00 -42.40
CA THR A 263 -31.79 48.56 -41.07
C THR A 263 -33.18 47.98 -40.69
N ASN A 264 -33.72 48.28 -39.49
CA ASN A 264 -35.15 48.22 -39.07
C ASN A 264 -35.76 46.83 -38.73
N SER A 265 -36.81 46.68 -37.89
CA SER A 265 -37.29 47.47 -36.71
C SER A 265 -38.49 46.77 -36.01
N VAL A 266 -38.75 47.10 -34.72
CA VAL A 266 -40.01 46.89 -33.93
C VAL A 266 -40.25 45.51 -33.27
N LYS A 267 -39.99 45.49 -31.94
CA LYS A 267 -40.79 44.97 -30.79
C LYS A 267 -41.78 43.79 -30.91
N GLU A 268 -41.65 42.91 -29.89
CA GLU A 268 -42.70 42.15 -29.18
C GLU A 268 -43.44 41.04 -29.99
N ASN A 269 -43.82 39.88 -29.42
CA ASN A 269 -43.93 39.49 -28.01
C ASN A 269 -43.36 38.06 -27.76
N LYS A 270 -43.54 37.53 -26.54
CA LYS A 270 -43.10 36.21 -26.07
C LYS A 270 -43.57 35.06 -26.97
N ASP A 271 -42.72 34.04 -27.14
CA ASP A 271 -43.05 32.70 -26.61
C ASP A 271 -41.82 31.78 -26.44
N VAL A 272 -41.97 30.71 -25.64
CA VAL A 272 -40.86 29.84 -25.24
C VAL A 272 -40.73 28.62 -26.16
N VAL A 273 -39.68 28.58 -26.99
CA VAL A 273 -39.23 27.35 -27.67
C VAL A 273 -37.93 26.86 -27.02
N LYS A 274 -38.04 25.76 -26.28
CA LYS A 274 -36.94 25.14 -25.54
C LYS A 274 -36.05 24.33 -26.51
N VAL A 275 -35.06 25.00 -27.12
CA VAL A 275 -34.08 24.32 -27.98
C VAL A 275 -33.29 23.32 -27.15
N VAL A 276 -33.55 22.03 -27.37
CA VAL A 276 -32.74 20.93 -26.85
C VAL A 276 -31.43 20.91 -27.64
N PRO A 277 -30.26 21.07 -27.00
CA PRO A 277 -28.98 20.82 -27.68
C PRO A 277 -28.95 19.36 -28.13
N GLN A 278 -28.67 19.11 -29.41
CA GLN A 278 -28.53 17.74 -29.88
C GLN A 278 -27.39 17.06 -29.14
N ILE A 279 -27.59 15.80 -28.73
CA ILE A 279 -26.56 14.98 -28.10
C ILE A 279 -25.47 14.72 -29.14
N VAL A 280 -24.40 15.51 -29.09
CA VAL A 280 -23.16 15.22 -29.79
C VAL A 280 -22.60 13.94 -29.19
N LYS A 281 -22.68 12.83 -29.93
CA LYS A 281 -22.05 11.58 -29.52
C LYS A 281 -20.54 11.82 -29.38
N PRO A 282 -19.89 11.49 -28.25
CA PRO A 282 -18.44 11.49 -28.20
C PRO A 282 -17.92 10.37 -29.11
N VAL A 283 -17.37 10.76 -30.27
CA VAL A 283 -16.64 9.85 -31.16
C VAL A 283 -15.23 9.68 -30.58
N GLY A 284 -15.15 8.99 -29.45
CA GLY A 284 -13.88 8.77 -28.75
C GLY A 284 -12.96 7.85 -29.55
N GLY A 285 -11.74 8.32 -29.79
CA GLY A 285 -10.70 7.53 -30.45
C GLY A 285 -10.24 6.33 -29.62
N ALA A 286 -9.35 5.54 -30.20
CA ALA A 286 -8.72 4.43 -29.50
C ALA A 286 -7.76 4.88 -28.38
N ASP A 287 -7.23 6.11 -28.46
CA ASP A 287 -6.26 6.68 -27.51
C ASP A 287 -6.83 7.79 -26.59
N ASP A 288 -8.14 8.06 -26.59
CA ASP A 288 -8.74 9.14 -25.79
C ASP A 288 -9.00 8.78 -24.31
N LEU A 289 -9.13 9.82 -23.47
CA LEU A 289 -9.69 9.74 -22.12
C LEU A 289 -11.23 9.87 -22.22
N VAL A 290 -11.97 8.92 -21.67
CA VAL A 290 -13.44 8.93 -21.61
C VAL A 290 -13.88 9.57 -20.30
N MET A 291 -14.38 10.81 -20.36
CA MET A 291 -15.09 11.44 -19.24
C MET A 291 -16.41 10.70 -18.98
N VAL A 292 -16.74 10.49 -17.71
CA VAL A 292 -17.99 9.84 -17.27
C VAL A 292 -18.71 10.61 -16.16
N ASN A 293 -18.02 11.51 -15.45
CA ASN A 293 -18.63 12.54 -14.61
C ASN A 293 -17.91 13.89 -14.80
N GLU A 294 -18.68 14.92 -15.16
CA GLU A 294 -18.19 16.27 -15.48
C GLU A 294 -18.30 17.26 -14.30
N GLU A 295 -18.76 16.82 -13.12
CA GLU A 295 -18.98 17.65 -11.92
C GLU A 295 -17.72 18.38 -11.41
N ARG A 296 -16.52 17.96 -11.83
CA ARG A 296 -15.23 18.62 -11.55
C ARG A 296 -14.58 19.28 -12.77
N GLY A 297 -15.33 19.45 -13.86
CA GLY A 297 -14.86 19.99 -15.13
C GLY A 297 -14.44 18.92 -16.13
N ILE A 298 -14.26 19.35 -17.39
CA ILE A 298 -13.90 18.49 -18.53
C ILE A 298 -12.42 18.68 -18.86
N PHE A 299 -11.70 17.57 -19.06
CA PHE A 299 -10.29 17.54 -19.44
C PHE A 299 -9.99 16.31 -20.30
N GLY A 300 -8.96 16.37 -21.14
CA GLY A 300 -8.54 15.28 -22.02
C GLY A 300 -7.28 14.55 -21.53
N LEU A 301 -6.93 13.44 -22.20
CA LEU A 301 -5.68 12.72 -21.91
C LEU A 301 -4.45 13.63 -22.06
N GLN A 302 -4.47 14.57 -23.02
CA GLN A 302 -3.37 15.53 -23.19
C GLN A 302 -3.16 16.46 -22.00
N ASP A 303 -4.21 16.79 -21.25
CA ASP A 303 -4.10 17.67 -20.09
C ASP A 303 -3.53 16.88 -18.90
N LEU A 304 -3.97 15.62 -18.77
CA LEU A 304 -3.44 14.66 -17.81
C LEU A 304 -1.95 14.38 -18.02
N MET A 305 -1.52 14.23 -19.28
CA MET A 305 -0.10 14.02 -19.65
C MET A 305 0.77 15.28 -19.52
N LYS A 306 0.18 16.47 -19.31
CA LYS A 306 0.90 17.73 -19.04
C LYS A 306 0.83 18.14 -17.56
N ALA A 307 0.07 17.42 -16.75
CA ALA A 307 -0.13 17.71 -15.34
C ALA A 307 1.14 17.49 -14.51
N THR A 308 1.32 18.29 -13.46
CA THR A 308 2.33 17.96 -12.43
C THR A 308 1.80 16.79 -11.61
N ALA A 309 2.55 15.69 -11.55
CA ALA A 309 2.14 14.46 -10.90
C ALA A 309 3.05 14.11 -9.70
N GLU A 310 2.44 13.74 -8.57
CA GLU A 310 3.12 13.11 -7.43
C GLU A 310 2.55 11.70 -7.17
N VAL A 311 3.40 10.77 -6.76
CA VAL A 311 2.99 9.40 -6.42
C VAL A 311 2.30 9.42 -5.05
N LEU A 312 1.04 8.99 -4.99
CA LEU A 312 0.32 8.81 -3.71
C LEU A 312 0.60 7.44 -3.08
N GLY A 313 0.91 6.44 -3.92
CA GLY A 313 1.29 5.10 -3.48
C GLY A 313 1.08 4.06 -4.59
N ASN A 314 1.49 2.83 -4.32
CA ASN A 314 1.09 1.67 -5.10
C ASN A 314 0.29 0.69 -4.22
N GLY A 315 -0.33 -0.30 -4.84
CA GLY A 315 -0.94 -1.44 -4.18
C GLY A 315 -0.93 -2.65 -5.11
N ALA A 316 -1.53 -3.76 -4.69
CA ALA A 316 -1.61 -4.98 -5.50
C ALA A 316 -2.54 -4.85 -6.74
N LEU A 317 -3.23 -3.72 -6.88
CA LEU A 317 -4.07 -3.34 -8.02
C LEU A 317 -3.50 -2.09 -8.73
N GLY A 318 -2.16 -1.98 -8.82
CA GLY A 318 -1.47 -0.94 -9.56
C GLY A 318 -1.06 0.32 -8.78
N SER A 319 -0.90 1.43 -9.49
CA SER A 319 -0.22 2.65 -9.02
C SER A 319 -1.17 3.86 -8.98
N ALA A 320 -1.17 4.66 -7.91
CA ALA A 320 -1.97 5.87 -7.77
C ALA A 320 -1.10 7.15 -7.77
N TYR A 321 -1.47 8.10 -8.62
CA TYR A 321 -0.79 9.40 -8.78
C TYR A 321 -1.80 10.52 -8.57
N LYS A 322 -1.44 11.57 -7.84
CA LYS A 322 -2.20 12.83 -7.84
C LYS A 322 -1.67 13.67 -8.98
N ALA A 323 -2.57 14.07 -9.88
CA ALA A 323 -2.27 14.99 -10.98
C ALA A 323 -2.95 16.33 -10.72
N VAL A 324 -2.18 17.42 -10.82
CA VAL A 324 -2.72 18.80 -10.82
C VAL A 324 -2.73 19.30 -12.25
N LEU A 325 -3.92 19.48 -12.81
CA LEU A 325 -4.12 19.96 -14.18
C LEU A 325 -3.79 21.45 -14.27
N GLY A 326 -3.49 21.94 -15.48
CA GLY A 326 -3.25 23.37 -15.73
C GLY A 326 -4.44 24.30 -15.42
N SER A 327 -5.64 23.73 -15.21
CA SER A 327 -6.85 24.41 -14.73
C SER A 327 -6.91 24.58 -13.21
N GLY A 328 -5.96 24.01 -12.45
CA GLY A 328 -5.99 23.91 -10.99
C GLY A 328 -6.83 22.75 -10.44
N VAL A 329 -7.52 21.99 -11.30
CA VAL A 329 -8.27 20.80 -10.89
C VAL A 329 -7.29 19.70 -10.46
N CYS A 330 -7.51 19.13 -9.27
CA CYS A 330 -6.71 18.04 -8.72
C CYS A 330 -7.47 16.71 -8.83
N VAL A 331 -6.84 15.70 -9.44
CA VAL A 331 -7.42 14.36 -9.64
C VAL A 331 -6.46 13.27 -9.18
N VAL A 332 -7.00 12.11 -8.82
CA VAL A 332 -6.20 10.87 -8.67
C VAL A 332 -6.30 10.07 -9.97
N VAL A 333 -5.17 9.70 -10.54
CA VAL A 333 -5.03 8.78 -11.66
C VAL A 333 -4.53 7.44 -11.10
N LYS A 334 -5.36 6.41 -11.14
CA LYS A 334 -4.98 5.05 -10.78
C LYS A 334 -4.70 4.23 -12.05
N ARG A 335 -3.44 3.87 -12.27
CA ARG A 335 -2.99 2.97 -13.32
C ARG A 335 -3.09 1.53 -12.84
N VAL A 336 -4.12 0.81 -13.29
CA VAL A 336 -4.33 -0.61 -12.96
C VAL A 336 -3.75 -1.47 -14.08
N ARG A 337 -2.88 -2.42 -13.74
CA ARG A 337 -2.15 -3.29 -14.69
C ARG A 337 -2.84 -4.64 -14.86
N GLU A 338 -3.67 -4.98 -13.88
CA GLU A 338 -4.31 -6.27 -13.66
C GLU A 338 -5.56 -6.44 -14.54
N MET A 339 -6.15 -5.33 -14.99
CA MET A 339 -7.37 -5.26 -15.83
C MET A 339 -7.08 -5.40 -17.34
N ASN A 340 -6.01 -6.11 -17.72
CA ASN A 340 -5.51 -6.15 -19.12
C ASN A 340 -6.09 -7.29 -19.98
N GLN A 341 -6.97 -8.14 -19.45
CA GLN A 341 -7.50 -9.32 -20.15
C GLN A 341 -9.00 -9.25 -20.48
N MET A 342 -9.51 -8.05 -20.78
CA MET A 342 -10.87 -7.83 -21.29
C MET A 342 -10.85 -6.89 -22.51
N THR A 343 -11.91 -6.93 -23.31
CA THR A 343 -12.05 -6.04 -24.49
C THR A 343 -12.43 -4.62 -24.07
N LYS A 344 -12.36 -3.65 -25.01
CA LYS A 344 -12.74 -2.26 -24.70
C LYS A 344 -14.20 -2.18 -24.29
N GLU A 345 -15.07 -2.94 -24.96
CA GLU A 345 -16.52 -2.94 -24.78
C GLU A 345 -16.92 -3.37 -23.37
N VAL A 346 -16.31 -4.43 -22.84
CA VAL A 346 -16.56 -4.91 -21.47
C VAL A 346 -16.09 -3.88 -20.44
N PHE A 347 -14.87 -3.35 -20.60
CA PHE A 347 -14.34 -2.32 -19.69
C PHE A 347 -15.20 -1.05 -19.71
N ASP A 348 -15.61 -0.62 -20.90
CA ASP A 348 -16.49 0.51 -21.14
C ASP A 348 -17.85 0.34 -20.45
N GLU A 349 -18.46 -0.85 -20.50
CA GLU A 349 -19.75 -1.11 -19.85
C GLU A 349 -19.66 -1.11 -18.32
N GLU A 350 -18.64 -1.78 -17.76
CA GLU A 350 -18.40 -1.78 -16.30
C GLU A 350 -18.12 -0.37 -15.77
N MET A 351 -17.27 0.40 -16.45
CA MET A 351 -16.97 1.79 -16.06
C MET A 351 -18.21 2.69 -16.15
N LYS A 352 -19.11 2.46 -17.13
CA LYS A 352 -20.40 3.16 -17.24
C LYS A 352 -21.43 2.73 -16.19
N LYS A 353 -21.22 1.64 -15.45
CA LYS A 353 -22.00 1.30 -14.24
C LYS A 353 -21.40 2.02 -13.03
N LEU A 354 -20.10 1.86 -12.81
CA LEU A 354 -19.36 2.47 -11.69
C LEU A 354 -19.49 4.02 -11.64
N ALA A 355 -19.61 4.68 -12.79
CA ALA A 355 -19.80 6.13 -12.90
C ALA A 355 -21.24 6.62 -12.61
N LYS A 356 -22.25 5.74 -12.62
CA LYS A 356 -23.66 6.12 -12.33
C LYS A 356 -23.96 6.17 -10.83
N LEU A 357 -23.08 5.61 -10.00
CA LEU A 357 -23.26 5.54 -8.56
C LEU A 357 -23.33 6.94 -7.95
N LYS A 358 -24.38 7.21 -7.18
CA LYS A 358 -24.56 8.47 -6.44
C LYS A 358 -24.98 8.14 -5.01
N HIS A 359 -24.01 8.11 -4.11
CA HIS A 359 -24.18 7.87 -2.68
C HIS A 359 -23.16 8.69 -1.89
N GLN A 360 -23.55 9.21 -0.72
CA GLN A 360 -22.72 10.13 0.10
C GLN A 360 -21.35 9.54 0.48
N ASN A 361 -21.24 8.22 0.54
CA ASN A 361 -20.04 7.51 0.98
C ASN A 361 -19.30 6.74 -0.13
N ILE A 362 -19.51 7.06 -1.41
CA ILE A 362 -18.92 6.34 -2.55
C ILE A 362 -18.19 7.31 -3.49
N LEU A 363 -16.91 7.06 -3.76
CA LEU A 363 -16.12 7.86 -4.72
C LEU A 363 -16.27 7.33 -6.15
N ALA A 364 -17.29 7.80 -6.85
CA ALA A 364 -17.47 7.51 -8.28
C ALA A 364 -16.30 8.05 -9.14
N PRO A 365 -15.91 7.34 -10.23
CA PRO A 365 -14.89 7.83 -11.16
C PRO A 365 -15.37 9.06 -11.95
N LEU A 366 -14.43 9.96 -12.24
CA LEU A 366 -14.61 11.12 -13.14
C LEU A 366 -14.38 10.74 -14.60
N ALA A 367 -13.36 9.91 -14.86
CA ALA A 367 -12.97 9.50 -16.20
C ALA A 367 -12.24 8.16 -16.20
N TYR A 368 -12.05 7.57 -17.38
CA TYR A 368 -11.18 6.41 -17.57
C TYR A 368 -10.46 6.44 -18.93
N HIS A 369 -9.34 5.74 -19.06
CA HIS A 369 -8.66 5.49 -20.33
C HIS A 369 -8.46 3.98 -20.51
N TYR A 370 -8.89 3.47 -21.66
CA TYR A 370 -8.64 2.10 -22.10
C TYR A 370 -7.54 2.09 -23.15
N LYS A 371 -6.45 1.37 -22.87
CA LYS A 371 -5.46 0.90 -23.83
C LYS A 371 -5.22 -0.58 -23.56
N LYS A 372 -4.83 -1.38 -24.56
CA LYS A 372 -4.77 -2.85 -24.43
C LYS A 372 -4.00 -3.31 -23.18
N GLU A 373 -2.79 -2.80 -23.00
CA GLU A 373 -1.89 -3.13 -21.87
C GLU A 373 -1.91 -2.09 -20.73
N ASP A 374 -2.80 -1.09 -20.76
CA ASP A 374 -2.85 -0.02 -19.77
C ASP A 374 -4.28 0.47 -19.51
N LYS A 375 -4.74 0.41 -18.24
CA LYS A 375 -5.99 1.05 -17.81
C LYS A 375 -5.69 2.18 -16.84
N LEU A 376 -6.27 3.36 -17.09
CA LEU A 376 -6.30 4.46 -16.12
C LEU A 376 -7.74 4.65 -15.65
N LEU A 377 -7.93 4.70 -14.34
CA LEU A 377 -9.15 5.19 -13.71
C LEU A 377 -8.84 6.56 -13.10
N VAL A 378 -9.71 7.54 -13.27
CA VAL A 378 -9.51 8.91 -12.76
C VAL A 378 -10.64 9.27 -11.82
N SER A 379 -10.33 9.74 -10.61
CA SER A 379 -11.28 10.20 -9.59
C SER A 379 -10.85 11.54 -8.98
N GLU A 380 -11.69 12.13 -8.13
CA GLU A 380 -11.36 13.36 -7.42
C GLU A 380 -10.21 13.17 -6.40
N TYR A 381 -9.33 14.16 -6.27
CA TYR A 381 -8.34 14.18 -5.19
C TYR A 381 -8.93 14.63 -3.85
N VAL A 382 -9.10 13.67 -2.94
CA VAL A 382 -9.57 13.90 -1.57
C VAL A 382 -8.41 14.36 -0.67
N SER A 383 -8.48 15.60 -0.17
CA SER A 383 -7.32 16.33 0.35
C SER A 383 -6.78 15.88 1.72
N LYS A 384 -7.56 15.21 2.57
CA LYS A 384 -7.05 14.63 3.83
C LYS A 384 -6.38 13.25 3.62
N GLY A 385 -6.47 12.68 2.41
CA GLY A 385 -5.97 11.34 2.10
C GLY A 385 -6.88 10.23 2.62
N SER A 386 -6.29 9.06 2.89
CA SER A 386 -6.98 7.86 3.34
C SER A 386 -7.10 7.77 4.86
N LEU A 387 -8.06 6.99 5.36
CA LEU A 387 -8.24 6.71 6.78
C LEU A 387 -6.97 6.15 7.43
N LEU A 388 -6.24 5.28 6.71
CA LEU A 388 -4.94 4.74 7.14
C LEU A 388 -3.94 5.87 7.43
N TYR A 389 -3.88 6.89 6.57
CA TYR A 389 -3.02 8.06 6.76
C TYR A 389 -3.50 8.95 7.91
N VAL A 390 -4.81 9.16 8.06
CA VAL A 390 -5.36 10.01 9.14
C VAL A 390 -5.20 9.36 10.54
N LEU A 391 -5.12 8.03 10.64
CA LEU A 391 -4.86 7.32 11.90
C LEU A 391 -3.35 7.17 12.21
N HIS A 392 -2.56 6.71 11.23
CA HIS A 392 -1.17 6.24 11.44
C HIS A 392 -0.09 7.04 10.72
N GLY A 393 -0.47 7.99 9.84
CA GLY A 393 0.47 8.84 9.10
C GLY A 393 1.14 9.91 9.97
N GLU A 394 2.17 10.55 9.42
CA GLU A 394 2.95 11.57 10.15
C GLU A 394 2.10 12.78 10.59
N ARG A 395 2.24 13.13 11.87
CA ARG A 395 1.34 14.05 12.56
C ARG A 395 1.83 15.49 12.47
N GLY A 396 1.68 16.07 11.28
CA GLY A 396 1.95 17.49 11.04
C GLY A 396 1.15 18.43 11.95
N ILE A 397 1.74 19.59 12.27
CA ILE A 397 1.31 20.56 13.30
C ILE A 397 -0.14 21.08 13.16
N SER A 398 -0.79 20.88 12.01
CA SER A 398 -2.09 21.47 11.66
C SER A 398 -3.24 20.45 11.46
N GLN A 399 -3.08 19.17 11.81
CA GLN A 399 -4.18 18.19 11.73
C GLN A 399 -4.94 18.08 13.07
N THR A 400 -6.24 18.39 13.06
CA THR A 400 -7.14 18.13 14.19
C THR A 400 -7.34 16.63 14.38
N LYS A 401 -6.93 16.12 15.56
CA LYS A 401 -7.04 14.69 15.93
C LYS A 401 -8.46 14.15 15.70
N LEU A 402 -8.55 12.89 15.25
CA LEU A 402 -9.80 12.15 15.15
C LEU A 402 -10.40 11.91 16.55
N ASN A 403 -11.33 12.80 16.93
CA ASN A 403 -12.18 12.66 18.11
C ASN A 403 -13.26 11.56 17.91
N TRP A 404 -14.00 11.27 18.97
CA TRP A 404 -15.07 10.26 18.98
C TRP A 404 -16.11 10.45 17.86
N SER A 405 -16.79 11.61 17.85
CA SER A 405 -17.79 11.99 16.84
C SER A 405 -17.35 11.74 15.39
N ASN A 406 -16.14 12.16 15.01
CA ASN A 406 -15.63 11.93 13.64
C ASN A 406 -15.32 10.44 13.38
N ARG A 407 -14.86 9.67 14.37
CA ARG A 407 -14.66 8.22 14.23
C ARG A 407 -15.99 7.48 14.06
N LEU A 408 -17.01 7.83 14.85
CA LEU A 408 -18.36 7.31 14.73
C LEU A 408 -18.97 7.64 13.36
N LYS A 409 -18.83 8.90 12.89
CA LYS A 409 -19.24 9.32 11.55
C LYS A 409 -18.58 8.46 10.46
N ILE A 410 -17.27 8.24 10.55
CA ILE A 410 -16.52 7.40 9.61
C ILE A 410 -17.04 5.96 9.62
N ILE A 411 -17.27 5.36 10.79
CA ILE A 411 -17.78 3.98 10.89
C ILE A 411 -19.19 3.87 10.28
N LYS A 412 -20.11 4.80 10.59
CA LYS A 412 -21.47 4.81 10.00
C LYS A 412 -21.43 5.00 8.48
N GLY A 413 -20.62 5.94 7.98
CA GLY A 413 -20.50 6.18 6.54
C GLY A 413 -19.90 4.99 5.76
N VAL A 414 -18.90 4.30 6.32
CA VAL A 414 -18.37 3.04 5.75
C VAL A 414 -19.47 1.97 5.69
N ALA A 415 -20.22 1.79 6.78
CA ALA A 415 -21.32 0.82 6.86
C ALA A 415 -22.43 1.11 5.83
N ARG A 416 -22.85 2.38 5.68
CA ARG A 416 -23.80 2.84 4.66
C ARG A 416 -23.28 2.59 3.25
N GLY A 417 -22.01 2.93 2.98
CA GLY A 417 -21.35 2.68 1.69
C GLY A 417 -21.39 1.20 1.31
N MET A 418 -21.07 0.30 2.24
CA MET A 418 -21.16 -1.15 2.00
C MET A 418 -22.60 -1.64 1.81
N GLY A 419 -23.57 -1.14 2.60
CA GLY A 419 -24.98 -1.47 2.40
C GLY A 419 -25.49 -1.05 1.01
N PHE A 420 -25.08 0.12 0.53
CA PHE A 420 -25.37 0.59 -0.83
C PHE A 420 -24.73 -0.31 -1.89
N LEU A 421 -23.44 -0.62 -1.78
CA LEU A 421 -22.72 -1.47 -2.74
C LEU A 421 -23.31 -2.88 -2.83
N HIS A 422 -23.67 -3.51 -1.71
CA HIS A 422 -24.33 -4.82 -1.71
C HIS A 422 -25.76 -4.81 -2.25
N THR A 423 -26.41 -3.64 -2.32
CA THR A 423 -27.73 -3.47 -2.95
C THR A 423 -27.59 -3.28 -4.46
N GLU A 424 -26.75 -2.34 -4.90
CA GLU A 424 -26.59 -1.98 -6.31
C GLU A 424 -25.90 -3.09 -7.12
N PHE A 425 -24.91 -3.77 -6.52
CA PHE A 425 -24.17 -4.87 -7.15
C PHE A 425 -24.68 -6.25 -6.73
N ALA A 426 -25.93 -6.39 -6.26
CA ALA A 426 -26.48 -7.66 -5.75
C ALA A 426 -26.44 -8.85 -6.74
N SER A 427 -26.20 -8.62 -8.04
CA SER A 427 -26.03 -9.66 -9.06
C SER A 427 -24.56 -9.94 -9.45
N TYR A 428 -23.58 -9.34 -8.76
CA TYR A 428 -22.15 -9.50 -9.05
C TYR A 428 -21.58 -10.70 -8.29
N PRO A 429 -20.48 -11.31 -8.77
CA PRO A 429 -19.69 -12.21 -7.94
C PRO A 429 -19.06 -11.46 -6.77
N LEU A 430 -18.97 -12.13 -5.62
CA LEU A 430 -18.37 -11.61 -4.38
C LEU A 430 -16.86 -11.88 -4.36
N PRO A 431 -16.03 -11.05 -3.67
CA PRO A 431 -16.40 -9.91 -2.82
C PRO A 431 -16.80 -8.66 -3.61
N HIS A 432 -17.55 -7.76 -2.96
CA HIS A 432 -17.91 -6.47 -3.54
C HIS A 432 -16.87 -5.36 -3.31
N GLY A 433 -15.87 -5.53 -2.43
CA GLY A 433 -14.85 -4.51 -2.21
C GLY A 433 -13.44 -5.01 -1.92
N ASP A 434 -12.46 -4.16 -2.20
CA ASP A 434 -11.12 -4.23 -1.58
C ASP A 434 -11.11 -3.38 -0.29
N LEU A 435 -12.03 -3.66 0.64
CA LEU A 435 -12.32 -2.76 1.77
C LEU A 435 -11.23 -2.78 2.85
N LYS A 436 -10.37 -1.76 2.87
CA LYS A 436 -9.36 -1.50 3.91
C LYS A 436 -9.18 0.00 4.10
N SER A 437 -8.62 0.45 5.21
CA SER A 437 -8.50 1.89 5.51
C SER A 437 -7.63 2.71 4.56
N SER A 438 -6.80 2.08 3.71
CA SER A 438 -6.15 2.77 2.58
C SER A 438 -7.13 3.13 1.44
N ASN A 439 -8.24 2.40 1.31
CA ASN A 439 -9.26 2.55 0.29
C ASN A 439 -10.54 3.25 0.82
N VAL A 440 -10.46 3.84 2.02
CA VAL A 440 -11.46 4.76 2.57
C VAL A 440 -10.83 6.15 2.60
N LEU A 441 -11.28 7.06 1.74
CA LEU A 441 -10.77 8.44 1.71
C LEU A 441 -11.62 9.36 2.60
N ILE A 442 -11.01 10.37 3.22
CA ILE A 442 -11.68 11.21 4.22
C ILE A 442 -11.95 12.62 3.66
N GLY A 443 -13.21 12.95 3.47
CA GLY A 443 -13.68 14.27 3.02
C GLY A 443 -13.35 15.40 4.01
N SER A 444 -13.45 16.64 3.54
CA SER A 444 -13.10 17.86 4.30
C SER A 444 -13.78 17.96 5.68
N ASP A 445 -14.99 17.41 5.80
CA ASP A 445 -15.88 17.35 6.95
C ASP A 445 -15.89 15.98 7.66
N TYR A 446 -14.86 15.15 7.41
CA TYR A 446 -14.74 13.75 7.88
C TYR A 446 -15.82 12.79 7.35
N GLU A 447 -16.50 13.11 6.23
CA GLU A 447 -17.29 12.10 5.51
C GLU A 447 -16.38 11.04 4.87
N PRO A 448 -16.58 9.73 5.12
CA PRO A 448 -15.80 8.69 4.47
C PRO A 448 -16.31 8.42 3.05
N LEU A 449 -15.39 8.23 2.12
CA LEU A 449 -15.64 7.90 0.71
C LEU A 449 -14.92 6.59 0.37
N LEU A 450 -15.67 5.53 0.09
CA LEU A 450 -15.11 4.26 -0.35
C LEU A 450 -14.59 4.38 -1.79
N SER A 451 -13.38 3.87 -2.04
CA SER A 451 -12.82 3.65 -3.38
C SER A 451 -12.56 2.15 -3.61
N ASP A 452 -12.19 1.78 -4.85
CA ASP A 452 -11.73 0.42 -5.18
C ASP A 452 -12.72 -0.72 -4.85
N TYR A 453 -13.98 -0.49 -5.24
CA TYR A 453 -15.12 -1.39 -5.07
C TYR A 453 -15.60 -1.97 -6.42
N ALA A 454 -16.33 -3.08 -6.37
CA ALA A 454 -16.96 -3.79 -7.49
C ALA A 454 -16.04 -4.13 -8.67
N PHE A 455 -14.72 -4.23 -8.44
CA PHE A 455 -13.73 -4.57 -9.46
C PHE A 455 -13.72 -6.06 -9.87
N TYR A 456 -14.52 -6.94 -9.26
CA TYR A 456 -14.47 -8.38 -9.57
C TYR A 456 -14.59 -8.69 -11.08
N PRO A 457 -15.55 -8.15 -11.85
CA PRO A 457 -15.64 -8.44 -13.30
C PRO A 457 -14.48 -7.87 -14.11
N LEU A 458 -13.71 -6.94 -13.54
CA LEU A 458 -12.53 -6.34 -14.15
C LEU A 458 -11.24 -7.16 -13.89
N LEU A 459 -11.27 -8.14 -12.99
CA LEU A 459 -10.08 -8.90 -12.54
C LEU A 459 -10.15 -10.37 -12.99
N ASN A 460 -9.60 -10.66 -14.17
CA ASN A 460 -9.85 -11.90 -14.92
C ASN A 460 -8.92 -13.09 -14.57
N LYS A 461 -8.38 -13.18 -13.34
CA LYS A 461 -7.49 -14.28 -12.90
C LYS A 461 -7.56 -14.56 -11.39
N THR A 462 -7.58 -15.84 -11.00
CA THR A 462 -7.65 -16.27 -9.58
C THR A 462 -6.53 -15.70 -8.69
N PRO A 463 -5.23 -15.71 -9.08
CA PRO A 463 -4.17 -15.11 -8.26
C PRO A 463 -4.29 -13.59 -8.11
N THR A 464 -4.95 -12.92 -9.06
CA THR A 464 -5.22 -11.49 -9.02
C THR A 464 -6.41 -11.16 -8.11
N LEU A 465 -7.40 -12.04 -8.04
CA LEU A 465 -8.52 -11.90 -7.08
C LEU A 465 -8.02 -12.04 -5.63
N GLN A 466 -7.07 -12.95 -5.37
CA GLN A 466 -6.39 -13.10 -4.07
C GLN A 466 -5.67 -11.83 -3.57
N CYS A 467 -5.48 -10.82 -4.42
CA CYS A 467 -4.95 -9.51 -4.03
C CYS A 467 -5.99 -8.58 -3.36
N MET A 468 -7.30 -8.87 -3.50
CA MET A 468 -8.36 -8.12 -2.82
C MET A 468 -8.40 -8.49 -1.33
N PHE A 469 -8.55 -7.51 -0.44
CA PHE A 469 -8.41 -7.72 1.00
C PHE A 469 -9.40 -8.75 1.59
N ALA A 470 -10.58 -8.95 0.98
CA ALA A 470 -11.51 -10.00 1.40
C ALA A 470 -10.93 -11.43 1.31
N TYR A 471 -9.89 -11.68 0.51
CA TYR A 471 -9.16 -12.96 0.52
C TYR A 471 -8.24 -13.14 1.74
N LYS A 472 -8.20 -12.17 2.68
CA LYS A 472 -7.58 -12.30 4.00
C LYS A 472 -8.57 -12.74 5.09
N SER A 473 -9.84 -12.96 4.78
CA SER A 473 -10.76 -13.54 5.76
C SER A 473 -10.42 -15.02 6.04
N PRO A 474 -10.69 -15.54 7.25
CA PRO A 474 -10.33 -16.91 7.64
C PRO A 474 -10.83 -17.98 6.67
N GLU A 475 -12.06 -17.88 6.18
CA GLU A 475 -12.65 -18.82 5.23
C GLU A 475 -12.04 -18.74 3.82
N ALA A 476 -11.57 -17.55 3.41
CA ALA A 476 -10.88 -17.39 2.15
C ALA A 476 -9.44 -17.93 2.21
N ILE A 477 -8.76 -17.80 3.36
CA ILE A 477 -7.45 -18.42 3.60
C ILE A 477 -7.58 -19.95 3.62
N LEU A 478 -8.49 -20.48 4.44
CA LEU A 478 -8.63 -21.93 4.69
C LEU A 478 -9.25 -22.70 3.51
N TYR A 479 -10.27 -22.13 2.86
CA TYR A 479 -11.09 -22.85 1.86
C TYR A 479 -11.06 -22.22 0.47
N GLN A 480 -10.27 -21.15 0.26
CA GLN A 480 -10.21 -20.39 -1.00
C GLN A 480 -11.57 -19.88 -1.49
N LYS A 481 -12.52 -19.70 -0.56
CA LYS A 481 -13.91 -19.31 -0.81
C LYS A 481 -14.22 -17.97 -0.15
N VAL A 482 -14.61 -16.99 -0.97
CA VAL A 482 -15.09 -15.67 -0.55
C VAL A 482 -16.61 -15.60 -0.55
N SER A 483 -17.18 -14.69 0.24
CA SER A 483 -18.62 -14.45 0.37
C SER A 483 -18.91 -13.04 0.90
N GLN A 484 -20.19 -12.69 1.07
CA GLN A 484 -20.60 -11.45 1.74
C GLN A 484 -20.07 -11.37 3.19
N LYS A 485 -19.87 -12.51 3.87
CA LYS A 485 -19.25 -12.55 5.20
C LYS A 485 -17.77 -12.14 5.17
N SER A 486 -17.11 -12.25 4.01
CA SER A 486 -15.72 -11.79 3.81
C SER A 486 -15.65 -10.26 3.68
N ASP A 487 -16.61 -9.64 3.00
CA ASP A 487 -16.79 -8.17 3.01
C ASP A 487 -17.14 -7.64 4.43
N VAL A 488 -17.96 -8.38 5.21
CA VAL A 488 -18.24 -8.07 6.63
C VAL A 488 -16.97 -8.14 7.49
N TYR A 489 -16.13 -9.17 7.31
CA TYR A 489 -14.84 -9.29 8.00
C TYR A 489 -13.96 -8.06 7.76
N CYS A 490 -13.88 -7.60 6.51
CA CYS A 490 -13.14 -6.39 6.14
C CYS A 490 -13.66 -5.13 6.85
N MET A 491 -14.99 -4.96 6.93
CA MET A 491 -15.61 -3.87 7.69
C MET A 491 -15.31 -3.96 9.19
N GLY A 492 -15.30 -5.18 9.74
CA GLY A 492 -14.91 -5.45 11.12
C GLY A 492 -13.48 -5.01 11.45
N ILE A 493 -12.51 -5.31 10.59
CA ILE A 493 -11.12 -4.84 10.76
C ILE A 493 -11.04 -3.31 10.82
N ILE A 494 -11.76 -2.59 9.95
CA ILE A 494 -11.80 -1.12 9.96
C ILE A 494 -12.42 -0.59 11.27
N ILE A 495 -13.48 -1.21 11.79
CA ILE A 495 -14.08 -0.83 13.07
C ILE A 495 -13.06 -0.99 14.20
N LEU A 496 -12.39 -2.14 14.30
CA LEU A 496 -11.39 -2.39 15.35
C LEU A 496 -10.16 -1.48 15.23
N GLU A 497 -9.70 -1.19 14.01
CA GLU A 497 -8.64 -0.21 13.74
C GLU A 497 -9.02 1.19 14.24
N ILE A 498 -10.19 1.69 13.86
CA ILE A 498 -10.68 3.03 14.25
C ILE A 498 -10.85 3.12 15.78
N MET A 499 -11.40 2.09 16.41
CA MET A 499 -11.66 2.11 17.86
C MET A 499 -10.39 2.02 18.69
N THR A 500 -9.40 1.24 18.26
CA THR A 500 -8.17 0.99 19.03
C THR A 500 -7.01 1.92 18.67
N GLY A 501 -7.05 2.57 17.49
CA GLY A 501 -5.93 3.34 16.97
C GLY A 501 -4.68 2.50 16.68
N LYS A 502 -4.82 1.17 16.51
CA LYS A 502 -3.73 0.26 16.16
C LYS A 502 -3.78 -0.10 14.68
N TYR A 503 -2.63 -0.11 14.03
CA TYR A 503 -2.48 -0.64 12.67
C TYR A 503 -2.73 -2.17 12.68
N PRO A 504 -3.70 -2.70 11.91
CA PRO A 504 -3.99 -4.13 11.86
C PRO A 504 -2.87 -4.94 11.18
N SER A 505 -2.35 -5.98 11.84
CA SER A 505 -1.40 -6.92 11.23
C SER A 505 -2.05 -7.71 10.08
N GLN A 506 -3.37 -7.83 10.07
CA GLN A 506 -4.16 -8.41 8.96
C GLN A 506 -3.88 -7.76 7.60
N TYR A 507 -3.48 -6.47 7.56
CA TYR A 507 -3.11 -5.80 6.31
C TYR A 507 -1.75 -6.24 5.73
N ASN A 508 -0.95 -7.02 6.47
CA ASN A 508 0.38 -7.45 6.08
C ASN A 508 0.39 -8.96 5.77
N ASN A 509 0.87 -9.35 4.58
CA ASN A 509 0.85 -10.76 4.14
C ASN A 509 1.63 -11.72 5.06
N ASN A 510 2.65 -11.22 5.74
CA ASN A 510 3.66 -12.03 6.45
C ASN A 510 3.55 -11.96 7.99
N GLN A 511 2.45 -11.41 8.54
CA GLN A 511 2.22 -11.18 9.99
C GLN A 511 3.31 -10.38 10.74
N LYS A 512 4.33 -9.88 10.05
CA LYS A 512 5.34 -8.98 10.61
C LYS A 512 4.81 -7.54 10.62
N GLY A 513 4.88 -6.90 11.78
CA GLY A 513 4.36 -5.55 12.00
C GLY A 513 2.83 -5.50 12.17
N GLY A 514 2.37 -4.42 12.80
CA GLY A 514 0.96 -4.27 13.20
C GLY A 514 0.61 -5.02 14.50
N THR A 515 -0.65 -4.86 14.92
CA THR A 515 -1.28 -5.60 16.02
C THR A 515 -2.34 -6.52 15.44
N ASP A 516 -2.43 -7.77 15.90
CA ASP A 516 -3.59 -8.61 15.58
C ASP A 516 -4.81 -8.07 16.35
N VAL A 517 -5.54 -7.15 15.73
CA VAL A 517 -6.67 -6.47 16.37
C VAL A 517 -7.82 -7.43 16.64
N VAL A 518 -7.96 -8.52 15.86
CA VAL A 518 -9.01 -9.52 16.04
C VAL A 518 -8.75 -10.34 17.30
N GLN A 519 -7.58 -10.97 17.41
CA GLN A 519 -7.24 -11.79 18.58
C GLN A 519 -7.11 -10.92 19.85
N TRP A 520 -6.51 -9.73 19.75
CA TRP A 520 -6.32 -8.83 20.88
C TRP A 520 -7.65 -8.31 21.44
N VAL A 521 -8.58 -7.88 20.57
CA VAL A 521 -9.92 -7.46 20.99
C VAL A 521 -10.70 -8.63 21.55
N LYS A 522 -10.69 -9.80 20.89
CA LYS A 522 -11.44 -10.98 21.35
C LYS A 522 -11.01 -11.45 22.75
N SER A 523 -9.71 -11.46 23.06
CA SER A 523 -9.21 -11.80 24.42
C SER A 523 -9.67 -10.78 25.46
N ALA A 524 -9.48 -9.48 25.20
CA ALA A 524 -9.85 -8.47 26.18
C ALA A 524 -11.38 -8.37 26.38
N LEU A 525 -12.20 -8.63 25.36
CA LEU A 525 -13.65 -8.72 25.53
C LEU A 525 -14.07 -9.94 26.38
N THR A 526 -13.44 -11.12 26.22
CA THR A 526 -13.73 -12.27 27.11
C THR A 526 -13.26 -12.04 28.56
N GLU A 527 -12.27 -11.17 28.75
CA GLU A 527 -11.80 -10.73 30.08
C GLU A 527 -12.63 -9.57 30.69
N ASN A 528 -13.63 -9.03 29.98
CA ASN A 528 -14.38 -7.80 30.33
C ASN A 528 -13.49 -6.55 30.45
N ARG A 529 -12.46 -6.46 29.62
CA ARG A 529 -11.48 -5.36 29.51
C ARG A 529 -11.57 -4.62 28.16
N GLY A 530 -12.76 -4.56 27.55
CA GLY A 530 -12.97 -3.86 26.27
C GLY A 530 -12.55 -2.40 26.32
N LYS A 531 -12.87 -1.71 27.42
CA LYS A 531 -12.46 -0.32 27.68
C LYS A 531 -10.96 -0.07 27.60
N ASP A 532 -10.11 -1.01 28.01
CA ASP A 532 -8.64 -0.87 27.98
C ASP A 532 -8.10 -0.71 26.54
N LEU A 533 -8.88 -1.09 25.54
CA LEU A 533 -8.50 -1.07 24.12
C LEU A 533 -8.82 0.24 23.41
N ILE A 534 -9.71 1.06 23.98
CA ILE A 534 -10.20 2.31 23.36
C ILE A 534 -9.02 3.28 23.22
N ASP A 535 -8.78 3.81 22.01
CA ASP A 535 -7.66 4.73 21.73
C ASP A 535 -7.62 5.86 22.78
N PRO A 536 -6.50 6.02 23.53
CA PRO A 536 -6.32 7.09 24.50
C PRO A 536 -6.67 8.48 23.97
N GLN A 537 -6.56 8.73 22.66
CA GLN A 537 -6.91 10.01 22.04
C GLN A 537 -8.41 10.34 22.03
N ILE A 538 -9.30 9.35 22.17
CA ILE A 538 -10.76 9.59 22.29
C ILE A 538 -11.24 9.44 23.74
N SER A 539 -10.71 8.48 24.50
CA SER A 539 -11.09 8.29 25.91
C SER A 539 -10.60 9.43 26.82
N SER A 540 -9.40 9.97 26.61
CA SER A 540 -8.87 11.10 27.41
C SER A 540 -9.35 12.49 26.97
N SER A 541 -10.19 12.60 25.93
CA SER A 541 -10.74 13.89 25.51
C SER A 541 -11.70 14.43 26.58
N SER A 542 -11.62 15.72 26.93
CA SER A 542 -12.39 16.31 28.05
C SER A 542 -13.90 16.50 27.79
N LEU A 543 -14.45 15.65 26.92
CA LEU A 543 -15.84 15.55 26.50
C LEU A 543 -16.34 14.10 26.54
N SER A 544 -15.48 13.11 26.81
CA SER A 544 -15.89 11.71 26.95
C SER A 544 -16.81 11.55 28.17
N SER A 545 -18.03 11.09 27.92
CA SER A 545 -18.96 10.71 28.97
C SER A 545 -18.87 9.20 29.22
N ALA A 546 -19.26 8.75 30.41
CA ALA A 546 -19.42 7.31 30.69
C ALA A 546 -20.50 6.64 29.80
N SER A 547 -21.37 7.44 29.17
CA SER A 547 -22.27 6.95 28.11
C SER A 547 -21.52 6.75 26.80
N SER A 548 -20.73 7.73 26.35
CA SER A 548 -19.92 7.64 25.13
C SER A 548 -18.89 6.51 25.20
N GLU A 549 -18.29 6.23 26.36
CA GLU A 549 -17.47 5.02 26.56
C GLU A 549 -18.25 3.72 26.30
N MET A 550 -19.51 3.66 26.71
CA MET A 550 -20.37 2.48 26.48
C MET A 550 -20.73 2.34 25.00
N GLU A 551 -20.95 3.45 24.30
CA GLU A 551 -21.13 3.48 22.84
C GLU A 551 -19.86 3.07 22.07
N MET A 552 -18.67 3.46 22.55
CA MET A 552 -17.38 2.98 22.06
C MET A 552 -17.21 1.45 22.27
N GLU A 553 -17.57 0.95 23.45
CA GLU A 553 -17.47 -0.48 23.78
C GLU A 553 -18.45 -1.33 22.96
N LYS A 554 -19.65 -0.82 22.64
CA LYS A 554 -20.55 -1.47 21.65
C LYS A 554 -19.87 -1.64 20.29
N LEU A 555 -19.12 -0.65 19.79
CA LEU A 555 -18.41 -0.78 18.52
C LEU A 555 -17.29 -1.83 18.55
N LEU A 556 -16.59 -2.00 19.68
CA LEU A 556 -15.65 -3.11 19.85
C LEU A 556 -16.35 -4.48 19.78
N HIS A 557 -17.51 -4.63 20.42
CA HIS A 557 -18.33 -5.84 20.30
C HIS A 557 -18.85 -6.08 18.87
N ILE A 558 -19.32 -5.03 18.17
CA ILE A 558 -19.78 -5.12 16.78
C ILE A 558 -18.62 -5.49 15.85
N GLY A 559 -17.46 -4.85 16.00
CA GLY A 559 -16.24 -5.17 15.25
C GLY A 559 -15.83 -6.62 15.47
N SER A 560 -15.77 -7.08 16.73
CA SER A 560 -15.47 -8.48 17.08
C SER A 560 -16.43 -9.46 16.40
N ALA A 561 -17.74 -9.19 16.43
CA ALA A 561 -18.77 -10.01 15.77
C ALA A 561 -18.72 -9.96 14.24
N CYS A 562 -18.18 -8.89 13.65
CA CYS A 562 -17.84 -8.81 12.23
C CYS A 562 -16.58 -9.62 11.88
N THR A 563 -15.65 -9.80 12.81
CA THR A 563 -14.36 -10.48 12.59
C THR A 563 -14.32 -11.95 13.05
N GLU A 564 -15.45 -12.54 13.41
CA GLU A 564 -15.49 -13.94 13.89
C GLU A 564 -14.94 -14.94 12.86
N SER A 565 -14.22 -15.95 13.34
CA SER A 565 -13.53 -16.91 12.47
C SER A 565 -14.50 -17.77 11.68
N GLU A 566 -15.50 -18.33 12.37
CA GLU A 566 -16.52 -19.17 11.77
C GLU A 566 -17.56 -18.32 11.02
N VAL A 567 -17.86 -18.73 9.79
CA VAL A 567 -18.70 -17.96 8.85
C VAL A 567 -20.15 -17.83 9.31
N GLU A 568 -20.64 -18.84 10.04
CA GLU A 568 -22.00 -18.91 10.57
C GLU A 568 -22.17 -18.06 11.85
N ASP A 569 -21.14 -17.98 12.71
CA ASP A 569 -21.15 -17.15 13.92
C ASP A 569 -20.90 -15.66 13.60
N ARG A 570 -20.21 -15.37 12.50
CA ARG A 570 -19.99 -14.00 12.02
C ARG A 570 -21.32 -13.35 11.66
N ILE A 571 -21.51 -12.11 12.11
CA ILE A 571 -22.76 -11.35 11.92
C ILE A 571 -23.10 -11.10 10.43
N ASP A 572 -24.37 -10.87 10.12
CA ASP A 572 -24.81 -10.45 8.78
C ASP A 572 -24.56 -8.96 8.54
N LEU A 573 -24.27 -8.57 7.28
CA LEU A 573 -24.01 -7.18 6.90
C LEU A 573 -25.16 -6.23 7.31
N THR A 574 -26.40 -6.62 7.03
CA THR A 574 -27.60 -5.82 7.35
C THR A 574 -27.75 -5.60 8.86
N GLU A 575 -27.45 -6.63 9.66
CA GLU A 575 -27.54 -6.58 11.12
C GLU A 575 -26.36 -5.81 11.74
N ALA A 576 -25.16 -5.92 11.16
CA ALA A 576 -24.02 -5.07 11.51
C ALA A 576 -24.31 -3.58 11.24
N ILE A 577 -24.83 -3.24 10.05
CA ILE A 577 -25.23 -1.87 9.71
C ILE A 577 -26.30 -1.35 10.69
N ARG A 578 -27.33 -2.15 11.00
CA ARG A 578 -28.37 -1.78 11.99
C ARG A 578 -27.75 -1.44 13.34
N ARG A 579 -26.88 -2.32 13.89
CA ARG A 579 -26.22 -2.09 15.18
C ARG A 579 -25.29 -0.88 15.15
N ILE A 580 -24.59 -0.63 14.04
CA ILE A 580 -23.73 0.54 13.84
C ILE A 580 -24.54 1.85 13.84
N GLU A 581 -25.71 1.88 13.19
CA GLU A 581 -26.57 3.06 13.19
C GLU A 581 -27.17 3.38 14.58
N GLU A 582 -27.38 2.36 15.42
CA GLU A 582 -27.90 2.49 16.79
C GLU A 582 -26.88 3.04 17.82
N VAL A 583 -25.58 3.07 17.49
CA VAL A 583 -24.54 3.65 18.36
C VAL A 583 -24.67 5.18 18.40
N SER A 584 -24.63 5.77 19.58
CA SER A 584 -24.74 7.23 19.80
C SER A 584 -23.37 7.91 20.02
N ASP A 585 -23.33 9.25 19.91
CA ASP A 585 -22.14 10.10 20.14
C ASP A 585 -22.08 10.55 21.62
#